data_AF-A0A2A6NIH4-F1
#
_entry.id   AF-A0A2A6NIH4-F1
#
_cell.length_a   1.000
_cell.length_b   1.000
_cell.length_c   1.000
_cell.angle_alpha   90.00
_cell.angle_beta   90.00
_cell.angle_gamma   90.00
#
_symmetry.space_group_name_H-M   'P 1'
#
loop_
_entity.id
_entity.type
_entity.pdbx_description
1 polymer ?
#
loop_
_entity_poly.entity_id
_entity_poly.type
_entity_poly.pdbx_seq_one_letter_code
_entity_poly.pdbx_strand_id
1 'polypeptide(L)'
;MMTLTNASYGPMRETPGTRALFEDAVREVIAVGLAAGVPFKPTDFTTIMKAADANPRDMITSMLVDRRAGKPLEIDYFSGALVRMGEKLGVPTPTHKFIAQALSIDTNGRKA
;
A
#
# COMPACT_ATOMS: atom_id res chain seq x y z
N MET A 1 -2.23 2.21 -2.30
CA MET A 1 -3.30 3.20 -2.07
C MET A 1 -3.60 4.07 -3.29
N MET A 2 -2.65 4.83 -3.84
CA MET A 2 -2.87 5.65 -5.05
C MET A 2 -3.51 4.88 -6.22
N THR A 3 -3.00 3.67 -6.49
CA THR A 3 -3.56 2.78 -7.50
C THR A 3 -5.03 2.52 -7.23
N LEU A 4 -5.40 2.12 -5.99
CA LEU A 4 -6.76 1.80 -5.56
C LEU A 4 -7.71 2.99 -5.72
N THR A 5 -7.30 4.18 -5.29
CA THR A 5 -8.11 5.42 -5.35
C THR A 5 -8.08 6.10 -6.73
N ASN A 6 -7.21 5.66 -7.65
CA ASN A 6 -6.93 6.30 -8.93
C ASN A 6 -6.53 7.80 -8.81
N ALA A 7 -5.88 8.18 -7.70
CA ALA A 7 -5.49 9.56 -7.39
C ALA A 7 -3.99 9.68 -7.09
N SER A 8 -3.42 10.89 -7.25
CA SER A 8 -2.05 11.19 -6.82
C SER A 8 -1.93 11.23 -5.29
N TYR A 9 -0.69 11.33 -4.79
CA TYR A 9 -0.42 11.31 -3.35
C TYR A 9 -1.15 12.40 -2.57
N GLY A 10 -1.21 13.63 -3.10
CA GLY A 10 -1.80 14.80 -2.46
C GLY A 10 -3.23 14.58 -1.98
N PRO A 11 -4.21 14.36 -2.88
CA PRO A 11 -5.59 14.09 -2.50
C PRO A 11 -5.74 12.92 -1.53
N MET A 12 -4.91 11.88 -1.67
CA MET A 12 -4.89 10.71 -0.78
C MET A 12 -4.42 11.07 0.64
N ARG A 13 -3.41 11.94 0.77
CA ARG A 13 -2.90 12.45 2.06
C ARG A 13 -3.86 13.45 2.69
N GLU A 14 -4.47 14.31 1.88
CA GLU A 14 -5.35 15.41 2.33
C GLU A 14 -6.74 14.92 2.75
N THR A 15 -7.19 13.76 2.25
CA THR A 15 -8.49 13.18 2.61
C THR A 15 -8.38 12.32 3.87
N PRO A 16 -9.11 12.63 4.97
CA PRO A 16 -8.95 11.95 6.26
C PRO A 16 -9.10 10.42 6.19
N GLY A 17 -10.10 9.93 5.46
CA GLY A 17 -10.35 8.49 5.35
C GLY A 17 -9.23 7.73 4.64
N THR A 18 -8.70 8.26 3.54
CA THR A 18 -7.58 7.61 2.83
C THR A 18 -6.25 7.80 3.55
N ARG A 19 -6.08 8.87 4.32
CA ARG A 19 -4.93 9.05 5.20
C ARG A 19 -4.90 7.97 6.28
N ALA A 20 -6.02 7.74 6.97
CA ALA A 20 -6.12 6.68 7.97
C ALA A 20 -5.78 5.30 7.38
N LEU A 21 -6.35 4.96 6.22
CA LEU A 21 -6.03 3.71 5.52
C LEU A 21 -4.55 3.59 5.14
N PHE A 22 -3.90 4.69 4.75
CA PHE A 22 -2.46 4.67 4.45
C PHE A 22 -1.62 4.44 5.71
N GLU A 23 -1.98 5.06 6.84
CA GLU A 23 -1.31 4.82 8.11
C GLU A 23 -1.48 3.38 8.60
N ASP A 24 -2.68 2.81 8.47
CA ASP A 24 -2.94 1.41 8.84
C ASP A 24 -2.14 0.44 7.97
N ALA A 25 -2.02 0.70 6.67
CA ALA A 25 -1.14 -0.06 5.79
C ALA A 25 0.34 0.01 6.25
N VAL A 26 0.83 1.19 6.66
CA VAL A 26 2.20 1.32 7.21
C VAL A 26 2.35 0.54 8.51
N ARG A 27 1.36 0.58 9.41
CA ARG A 27 1.38 -0.19 10.67
C ARG A 27 1.45 -1.70 10.41
N GLU A 28 0.70 -2.19 9.43
CA GLU A 28 0.73 -3.60 9.01
C GLU A 28 2.11 -4.01 8.49
N VAL A 29 2.75 -3.18 7.66
CA VAL A 29 4.12 -3.43 7.19
C VAL A 29 5.11 -3.55 8.35
N ILE A 30 5.05 -2.62 9.30
CA ILE A 30 5.91 -2.64 10.49
C ILE A 30 5.65 -3.89 11.34
N ALA A 31 4.38 -4.24 11.58
CA ALA A 31 4.00 -5.40 12.37
C ALA A 31 4.51 -6.71 11.75
N VAL A 32 4.32 -6.88 10.44
CA VAL A 32 4.82 -8.04 9.69
C VAL A 32 6.35 -8.07 9.72
N GLY A 33 7.01 -6.92 9.52
CA GLY A 33 8.46 -6.83 9.56
C GLY A 33 9.06 -7.18 10.92
N LEU A 34 8.47 -6.70 12.02
CA LEU A 34 8.86 -7.08 13.38
C LEU A 34 8.75 -8.59 13.59
N ALA A 35 7.63 -9.20 13.18
CA ALA A 35 7.45 -10.65 13.28
C ALA A 35 8.44 -11.43 12.39
N ALA A 36 8.91 -10.83 11.30
CA ALA A 36 9.94 -11.38 10.43
C ALA A 36 11.39 -11.16 10.95
N GLY A 37 11.57 -10.51 12.10
CA GLY A 37 12.87 -10.22 12.69
C GLY A 37 13.57 -8.97 12.15
N VAL A 38 12.86 -8.11 11.41
CA VAL A 38 13.38 -6.80 10.98
C VAL A 38 13.46 -5.88 12.20
N PRO A 39 14.61 -5.21 12.46
CA PRO A 39 14.82 -4.42 13.67
C PRO A 39 14.15 -3.04 13.59
N PHE A 40 12.82 -3.01 13.47
CA PHE A 40 12.05 -1.76 13.54
C PHE A 40 12.14 -1.13 14.93
N LYS A 41 12.31 0.18 14.96
CA LYS A 41 12.31 1.03 16.16
C LYS A 41 10.92 1.61 16.39
N PRO A 42 10.57 1.98 17.64
CA PRO A 42 9.31 2.67 17.95
C PRO A 42 9.08 3.95 17.14
N THR A 43 10.16 4.61 16.71
CA THR A 43 10.14 5.85 15.92
C THR A 43 9.90 5.65 14.43
N ASP A 44 9.99 4.42 13.92
CA ASP A 44 10.01 4.18 12.48
C ASP A 44 8.68 4.53 11.81
N PHE A 45 7.55 4.33 12.51
CA PHE A 45 6.26 4.80 12.02
C PHE A 45 6.30 6.31 11.72
N THR A 46 6.69 7.13 12.69
CA THR A 46 6.76 8.59 12.53
C THR A 46 7.76 8.99 11.44
N THR A 47 8.91 8.30 11.35
CA THR A 47 9.91 8.54 10.30
C THR A 47 9.35 8.25 8.91
N ILE A 48 8.66 7.12 8.73
CA ILE A 48 8.02 6.73 7.48
C ILE A 48 6.94 7.73 7.11
N MET A 49 6.08 8.13 8.06
CA MET A 49 5.02 9.10 7.80
C MET A 49 5.58 10.47 7.41
N LYS A 50 6.62 10.95 8.08
CA LYS A 50 7.29 12.20 7.74
C LYS A 50 7.92 12.17 6.34
N ALA A 51 8.59 11.07 5.99
CA ALA A 51 9.15 10.88 4.66
C ALA A 51 8.03 10.82 3.59
N ALA A 52 6.94 10.13 3.90
CA ALA A 52 5.77 10.07 3.04
C ALA A 52 5.19 11.47 2.82
N ASP A 53 5.06 12.27 3.87
CA ASP A 53 4.51 13.64 3.81
C ASP A 53 5.37 14.64 3.05
N ALA A 54 6.66 14.36 2.87
CA ALA A 54 7.57 15.16 2.06
C ALA A 54 7.40 14.95 0.54
N ASN A 55 6.65 13.94 0.12
CA ASN A 55 6.45 13.67 -1.30
C ASN A 55 5.66 14.78 -2.01
N PRO A 56 5.97 15.07 -3.29
CA PRO A 56 5.20 16.01 -4.09
C PRO A 56 3.70 15.66 -4.15
N ARG A 57 2.85 16.69 -4.17
CA ARG A 57 1.40 16.55 -4.18
C ARG A 57 0.89 15.75 -5.40
N ASP A 58 1.54 15.93 -6.52
CA ASP A 58 1.25 15.32 -7.81
C ASP A 58 1.95 13.96 -8.02
N MET A 59 2.74 13.49 -7.06
CA MET A 59 3.42 12.20 -7.14
C MET A 59 2.43 11.05 -7.40
N ILE A 60 2.78 10.21 -8.36
CA ILE A 60 2.08 8.96 -8.70
C ILE A 60 3.06 7.78 -8.67
N THR A 61 2.53 6.58 -8.46
CA THR A 61 3.32 5.33 -8.52
C THR A 61 3.27 4.72 -9.91
N SER A 62 4.28 3.93 -10.28
CA SER A 62 4.29 3.16 -11.55
C SER A 62 3.04 2.30 -11.70
N MET A 63 2.62 1.61 -10.64
CA MET A 63 1.40 0.79 -10.68
C MET A 63 0.12 1.60 -10.96
N LEU A 64 0.04 2.87 -10.55
CA LEU A 64 -1.07 3.74 -10.94
C LEU A 64 -0.99 4.12 -12.43
N VAL A 65 0.22 4.35 -12.95
CA VAL A 65 0.44 4.58 -14.40
C VAL A 65 -0.02 3.36 -15.19
N ASP A 66 0.38 2.16 -14.78
CA ASP A 66 -0.02 0.91 -15.44
C ASP A 66 -1.53 0.68 -15.38
N ARG A 67 -2.16 0.94 -14.22
CA ARG A 67 -3.63 0.87 -14.08
C ARG A 67 -4.34 1.80 -15.07
N ARG A 68 -3.87 3.05 -15.20
CA ARG A 68 -4.43 4.04 -16.13
C ARG A 68 -4.21 3.67 -17.59
N ALA A 69 -3.14 2.94 -17.89
CA ALA A 69 -2.84 2.41 -19.21
C ALA A 69 -3.55 1.06 -19.50
N GLY A 70 -4.38 0.54 -18.58
CA GLY A 70 -5.06 -0.74 -18.72
C GLY A 70 -4.14 -1.97 -18.65
N LYS A 71 -2.90 -1.80 -18.20
CA LYS A 71 -1.91 -2.87 -18.12
C LYS A 71 -2.14 -3.76 -16.89
N PRO A 72 -1.64 -5.01 -16.92
CA PRO A 72 -1.54 -5.87 -15.74
C PRO A 72 -0.89 -5.17 -14.54
N LEU A 73 -1.38 -5.45 -13.33
CA LEU A 73 -0.85 -4.87 -12.10
C LEU A 73 0.00 -5.88 -11.34
N GLU A 74 1.14 -5.41 -10.80
CA GLU A 74 2.04 -6.20 -9.96
C GLU A 74 1.54 -6.35 -8.51
N ILE A 75 0.22 -6.43 -8.29
CA ILE A 75 -0.37 -6.38 -6.95
C ILE A 75 0.09 -7.54 -6.04
N ASP A 76 0.36 -8.71 -6.64
CA ASP A 76 0.80 -9.91 -5.96
C ASP A 76 2.19 -9.79 -5.34
N TYR A 77 3.03 -8.89 -5.86
CA TYR A 77 4.40 -8.67 -5.37
C TYR A 77 4.48 -7.62 -4.25
N PHE A 78 3.45 -6.78 -4.10
CA PHE A 78 3.37 -5.77 -3.04
C PHE A 78 2.41 -6.21 -1.94
N SER A 79 1.15 -5.78 -2.00
CA SER A 79 0.18 -6.08 -0.94
C SER A 79 -0.10 -7.59 -0.85
N GLY A 80 -0.10 -8.31 -1.97
CA GLY A 80 -0.22 -9.77 -1.95
C GLY A 80 0.96 -10.46 -1.23
N ALA A 81 2.18 -9.96 -1.40
CA ALA A 81 3.35 -10.51 -0.72
C ALA A 81 3.29 -10.26 0.79
N LEU A 82 2.89 -9.05 1.21
CA LEU A 82 2.73 -8.74 2.63
C LEU A 82 1.65 -9.60 3.28
N VAL A 83 0.51 -9.83 2.60
CA VAL A 83 -0.56 -10.71 3.09
C VAL A 83 -0.06 -12.12 3.30
N ARG A 84 0.61 -12.72 2.29
CA ARG A 84 1.18 -14.07 2.42
C ARG A 84 2.22 -14.16 3.54
N MET A 85 3.01 -13.11 3.76
CA MET A 85 3.98 -13.06 4.85
C MET A 85 3.29 -12.94 6.22
N GLY A 86 2.29 -12.08 6.34
CA GLY A 86 1.49 -11.94 7.55
C GLY A 86 0.80 -13.25 7.94
N GLU A 87 0.19 -13.95 6.97
CA GLU A 87 -0.43 -15.26 7.20
C GLU A 87 0.57 -16.29 7.73
N LYS A 88 1.79 -16.36 7.16
CA LYS A 88 2.85 -17.27 7.63
C LYS A 88 3.34 -16.95 9.04
N LEU A 89 3.33 -15.68 9.42
CA LEU A 89 3.82 -15.18 10.70
C LEU A 89 2.72 -15.00 11.76
N GLY A 90 1.45 -15.29 11.42
CA GLY A 90 0.30 -15.06 12.30
C GLY A 90 -0.01 -13.58 12.56
N VAL A 91 0.39 -12.67 11.66
CA VAL A 91 0.16 -11.22 11.78
C VAL A 91 -1.01 -10.80 10.88
N PRO A 92 -2.09 -10.22 11.42
CA PRO A 92 -3.20 -9.69 10.62
C PRO A 92 -2.76 -8.56 9.68
N THR A 93 -3.22 -8.63 8.43
CA THR A 93 -2.98 -7.60 7.39
C THR A 93 -4.28 -7.19 6.67
N PRO A 94 -5.35 -6.78 7.40
CA PRO A 94 -6.66 -6.54 6.81
C PRO A 94 -6.67 -5.44 5.73
N THR A 95 -5.89 -4.38 5.91
CA THR A 95 -5.79 -3.27 4.96
C THR A 95 -5.11 -3.71 3.69
N HIS A 96 -3.96 -4.38 3.79
CA HIS A 96 -3.27 -4.92 2.61
C HIS A 96 -4.07 -6.02 1.92
N LYS A 97 -4.81 -6.84 2.68
CA LYS A 97 -5.73 -7.84 2.12
C LYS A 97 -6.84 -7.19 1.31
N PHE A 98 -7.48 -6.16 1.85
CA PHE A 98 -8.50 -5.40 1.12
C PHE A 98 -7.93 -4.76 -0.14
N ILE A 99 -6.77 -4.08 -0.06
CA ILE A 99 -6.12 -3.45 -1.22
C ILE A 99 -5.83 -4.50 -2.30
N ALA A 100 -5.28 -5.65 -1.93
CA ALA A 100 -4.96 -6.72 -2.87
C ALA A 100 -6.21 -7.27 -3.55
N GLN A 101 -7.26 -7.55 -2.78
CA GLN A 101 -8.53 -8.07 -3.30
C GLN A 101 -9.26 -7.05 -4.17
N ALA A 102 -9.31 -5.78 -3.78
CA ALA A 102 -9.96 -4.73 -4.54
C ALA A 102 -9.26 -4.43 -5.88
N LEU A 103 -7.94 -4.63 -5.95
CA LEU A 103 -7.16 -4.48 -7.18
C LEU A 103 -7.04 -5.78 -7.99
N SER A 104 -7.50 -6.91 -7.45
CA SER A 104 -7.41 -8.22 -8.13
C SER A 104 -8.15 -8.26 -9.46
N ILE A 105 -9.20 -7.46 -9.62
CA ILE A 105 -9.95 -7.29 -10.88
C ILE A 105 -9.09 -6.76 -12.03
N ASP A 106 -7.95 -6.13 -11.73
CA ASP A 106 -7.05 -5.48 -12.69
C ASP A 106 -5.73 -6.27 -12.87
N THR A 107 -5.58 -7.42 -12.22
CA THR A 107 -4.34 -8.25 -12.24
C THR A 107 -3.90 -8.62 -13.65
N ASN A 108 -4.83 -8.92 -14.55
CA ASN A 108 -4.55 -9.28 -15.93
C ASN A 108 -4.69 -8.09 -16.91
N GLY A 109 -4.76 -6.87 -16.38
CA GLY A 109 -5.09 -5.68 -17.15
C GLY A 109 -6.58 -5.57 -17.45
N ARG A 110 -7.00 -4.39 -17.91
CA ARG A 110 -8.37 -4.14 -18.38
C ARG A 110 -8.38 -4.15 -19.90
N LYS A 111 -9.32 -4.88 -20.50
CA LYS A 111 -9.65 -4.65 -21.90
C LYS A 111 -10.31 -3.28 -22.01
N ALA A 112 -9.81 -2.44 -22.92
CA ALA A 112 -10.41 -1.17 -23.28
C ALA A 112 -11.82 -1.38 -23.84
#